data_AF-A0A6G0VZQ2-F1
#
_entry.id   AF-A0A6G0VZQ2-F1
#
_cell.length_a   1.000
_cell.length_b   1.000
_cell.length_c   1.000
_cell.angle_alpha   90.00
_cell.angle_beta   90.00
_cell.angle_gamma   90.00
#
_symmetry.space_group_name_H-M   'P 1'
#
loop_
_entity.id
_entity.type
_entity.pdbx_description
1 polymer ?
#
loop_
_entity_poly.entity_id
_entity_poly.type
_entity_poly.pdbx_seq_one_letter_code
_entity_poly.pdbx_strand_id
1 'polypeptide(L)'
;MLSIGIYCCDEITGINNKISYHTQLLVGNQPFIYENYLRSLIVVEPQSVQLACFAGGYRTPRIFWRKPNRVTFSKFLQLKKKIVELYYCIAENGIGRRISIAVEFPPILTALQTSVGQVVNYDAYLLCRI
;
A
#
# COMPACT_ATOMS: atom_id res chain seq x y z
N MET A 1 12.63 -3.64 26.18
CA MET A 1 13.67 -2.91 25.44
C MET A 1 14.62 -3.96 24.86
N LEU A 2 14.49 -4.31 23.58
CA LEU A 2 15.43 -5.22 22.91
C LEU A 2 16.31 -4.34 22.03
N SER A 3 17.60 -4.27 22.37
CA SER A 3 18.55 -3.36 21.75
C SER A 3 19.13 -4.00 20.49
N ILE A 4 19.14 -3.26 19.38
CA ILE A 4 19.91 -3.60 18.18
C ILE A 4 21.39 -3.45 18.54
N GLY A 5 22.22 -4.45 18.23
CA GLY A 5 23.63 -4.43 18.60
C GLY A 5 24.44 -5.60 18.09
N ILE A 6 25.76 -5.48 18.20
CA ILE A 6 26.70 -6.58 17.96
C ILE A 6 26.95 -7.27 19.30
N TYR A 7 26.67 -8.56 19.34
CA TYR A 7 26.87 -9.42 20.50
C TYR A 7 28.17 -10.21 20.30
N CYS A 8 28.98 -10.27 21.35
CA CYS A 8 30.23 -11.01 21.36
C CYS A 8 30.09 -12.22 22.29
N CYS A 9 30.49 -13.40 21.81
CA CYS A 9 30.65 -14.60 22.61
C CYS A 9 32.13 -14.93 22.68
N ASP A 10 32.67 -14.99 23.89
CA ASP A 10 34.08 -15.19 24.13
C ASP A 10 34.32 -16.58 24.73
N GLU A 11 35.15 -17.36 24.07
CA GLU A 11 35.60 -18.67 24.52
C GLU A 11 37.06 -18.56 24.99
N ILE A 12 37.27 -18.77 26.29
CA ILE A 12 38.59 -18.69 26.92
C ILE A 12 39.18 -20.09 26.97
N THR A 13 40.24 -20.35 26.19
CA THR A 13 40.91 -21.65 26.11
C THR A 13 42.22 -21.69 26.92
N GLY A 14 42.65 -20.57 27.49
CA GLY A 14 43.81 -20.49 28.39
C GLY A 14 44.00 -19.06 28.95
N ILE A 15 45.01 -18.88 29.80
CA ILE A 15 45.26 -17.62 30.53
C ILE A 15 45.37 -16.41 29.57
N ASN A 16 45.92 -16.62 28.37
CA ASN A 16 46.03 -15.60 27.32
C ASN A 16 45.36 -16.00 25.99
N ASN A 17 44.64 -17.12 25.96
CA ASN A 17 43.98 -17.57 24.73
C ASN A 17 42.47 -17.36 24.85
N LYS A 18 41.98 -16.49 23.98
CA LYS A 18 40.57 -16.11 23.87
C LYS A 18 40.17 -16.12 22.41
N ILE A 19 39.07 -16.80 22.10
CA ILE A 19 38.43 -16.80 20.80
C ILE A 19 37.15 -16.01 20.93
N SER A 20 36.93 -15.03 20.05
CA SER A 20 35.74 -14.18 20.08
C SER A 20 34.89 -14.41 18.83
N TYR A 21 33.60 -14.66 19.03
CA TYR A 21 32.59 -14.79 17.99
C TYR A 21 31.64 -13.62 18.05
N HIS A 22 31.45 -12.92 16.93
CA HIS A 22 30.57 -11.77 16.85
C HIS A 22 29.31 -12.10 16.05
N THR A 23 28.14 -11.71 16.56
CA THR A 23 26.86 -11.84 15.85
C THR A 23 26.07 -10.54 15.95
N GLN A 24 25.40 -10.16 14.87
CA GLN A 24 24.58 -8.95 14.85
C GLN A 24 23.13 -9.31 15.14
N LEU A 25 22.58 -8.77 16.24
CA LEU A 25 21.15 -8.87 16.52
C LEU A 25 20.42 -7.70 15.87
N LEU A 26 19.51 -8.04 14.96
CA LEU A 26 18.61 -7.10 14.33
C LEU A 26 17.21 -7.31 14.91
N VAL A 27 16.71 -6.31 15.61
CA VAL A 27 15.34 -6.33 16.14
C VAL A 27 14.42 -5.77 15.08
N GLY A 28 13.67 -6.68 14.45
CA GLY A 28 12.73 -6.35 13.39
C GLY A 28 11.33 -6.05 13.93
N ASN A 29 10.71 -5.00 13.40
CA ASN A 29 9.32 -4.68 13.70
C ASN A 29 8.41 -5.33 12.66
N GLN A 30 7.24 -5.78 13.09
CA GLN A 30 6.17 -6.19 12.17
C GLN A 30 5.86 -5.06 11.17
N PRO A 31 5.35 -5.38 9.97
CA PRO A 31 5.05 -4.35 8.99
C PRO A 31 3.92 -3.43 9.50
N PHE A 32 3.99 -2.16 9.12
CA PHE A 32 2.93 -1.17 9.34
C PHE A 32 2.69 -0.38 8.04
N ILE A 33 1.45 0.03 7.77
CA ILE A 33 1.10 0.80 6.57
C ILE A 33 0.97 2.27 6.93
N TYR A 34 1.52 3.15 6.10
CA TYR A 34 1.41 4.60 6.27
C TYR A 34 0.04 5.09 5.78
N GLU A 35 -0.86 5.42 6.72
CA GLU A 35 -2.25 5.78 6.41
C GLU A 35 -2.40 7.05 5.55
N ASN A 36 -1.44 7.98 5.64
CA ASN A 36 -1.44 9.21 4.87
C ASN A 36 -1.27 9.01 3.36
N TYR A 37 -0.80 7.84 2.91
CA TYR A 37 -0.65 7.51 1.48
C TYR A 37 -1.75 6.61 0.93
N LEU A 38 -2.82 6.37 1.69
CA LEU A 38 -3.98 5.59 1.23
C LEU A 38 -4.91 6.38 0.31
N ARG A 39 -4.54 7.63 0.04
CA ARG A 39 -5.30 8.52 -0.83
C ARG A 39 -5.02 8.12 -2.27
N SER A 40 -6.09 7.79 -3.00
CA SER A 40 -6.05 7.63 -4.45
C SER A 40 -5.44 8.88 -5.08
N LEU A 41 -4.30 8.73 -5.76
CA LEU A 41 -3.76 9.83 -6.55
C LEU A 41 -4.48 9.78 -7.89
N ILE A 42 -5.43 10.70 -8.08
CA ILE A 42 -6.13 10.85 -9.35
C ILE A 42 -5.15 11.50 -10.32
N VAL A 43 -4.42 10.67 -11.06
CA VAL A 43 -3.63 11.16 -12.19
C VAL A 43 -4.63 11.43 -13.32
N VAL A 44 -4.77 12.70 -13.71
CA VAL A 44 -5.65 13.12 -14.81
C VAL A 44 -4.98 12.78 -16.13
N GLU A 45 -4.89 11.49 -16.43
CA GLU A 45 -4.97 11.00 -17.80
C GLU A 45 -6.41 10.51 -17.98
N PRO A 46 -7.04 10.69 -19.15
CA PRO A 46 -8.49 10.83 -19.25
C PRO A 46 -9.35 9.67 -18.69
N GLN A 47 -8.79 8.50 -18.33
CA GLN A 47 -9.54 7.33 -17.89
C GLN A 47 -8.89 6.41 -16.84
N SER A 48 -7.74 6.76 -16.24
CA SER A 48 -7.03 5.87 -15.30
C SER A 48 -6.79 6.52 -13.94
N VAL A 49 -6.93 5.75 -12.86
CA VAL A 49 -6.54 6.16 -11.51
C VAL A 49 -5.44 5.25 -11.00
N GLN A 50 -4.49 5.80 -10.26
CA GLN A 50 -3.41 5.04 -9.65
C GLN A 50 -3.56 5.08 -8.13
N LEU A 51 -3.74 3.90 -7.53
CA LEU A 51 -3.61 3.73 -6.07
C LEU A 51 -2.15 3.47 -5.74
N ALA A 52 -1.66 4.09 -4.67
CA ALA A 52 -0.35 3.85 -4.12
C ALA A 52 -0.49 3.39 -2.67
N CYS A 53 0.40 2.51 -2.23
CA CYS A 53 0.45 2.07 -0.84
C CYS A 53 1.90 1.93 -0.42
N PHE A 54 2.19 2.39 0.79
CA PHE A 54 3.53 2.41 1.36
C PHE A 54 3.49 1.78 2.74
N ALA A 55 4.50 0.96 3.04
CA ALA A 55 4.61 0.27 4.31
C ALA A 55 6.05 0.35 4.84
N GLY A 56 6.17 0.46 6.16
CA GLY A 56 7.42 0.42 6.90
C GLY A 56 7.53 -0.87 7.72
N GLY A 57 8.74 -1.19 8.16
CA GLY A 57 9.04 -2.40 8.92
C GLY A 57 10.47 -2.86 8.68
N TYR A 58 10.96 -3.76 9.54
CA TYR A 58 12.27 -4.38 9.35
C TYR A 58 12.14 -5.91 9.40
N ARG A 59 12.59 -6.66 8.38
CA ARG A 59 13.16 -6.18 7.11
C ARG A 59 12.12 -5.40 6.28
N THR A 60 12.56 -4.70 5.23
CA THR A 60 11.68 -3.87 4.39
C THR A 60 10.51 -4.70 3.85
N PRO A 61 9.24 -4.29 4.08
CA PRO A 61 8.09 -5.07 3.65
C PRO A 61 7.95 -5.13 2.13
N ARG A 62 7.54 -6.28 1.64
CA ARG A 62 6.99 -6.45 0.29
C ARG A 62 5.54 -5.99 0.30
N ILE A 63 5.20 -5.18 -0.71
CA ILE A 63 3.87 -4.59 -0.86
C ILE A 63 3.23 -5.18 -2.11
N PHE A 64 1.98 -5.59 -1.99
CA PHE A 64 1.20 -6.10 -3.09
C PHE A 64 -0.29 -5.80 -2.91
N TRP A 65 -0.99 -5.73 -4.03
CA TRP A 65 -2.42 -5.46 -4.07
C TRP A 65 -3.20 -6.74 -4.31
N ARG A 66 -4.29 -6.91 -3.58
CA ARG A 66 -5.27 -7.96 -3.79
C ARG A 66 -6.60 -7.33 -4.24
N LYS A 67 -7.01 -7.72 -5.44
CA LYS A 67 -8.37 -7.55 -5.97
C LYS A 67 -9.22 -8.74 -5.52
N PRO A 68 -10.56 -8.70 -5.64
CA PRO A 68 -11.40 -9.84 -5.30
C PRO A 68 -10.92 -11.17 -5.94
N ASN A 69 -10.48 -11.12 -7.20
CA ASN A 69 -10.13 -12.31 -7.99
C ASN A 69 -8.67 -12.38 -8.45
N ARG A 70 -7.81 -11.41 -8.12
CA ARG A 70 -6.43 -11.34 -8.64
C ARG A 70 -5.48 -10.69 -7.65
N VAL A 71 -4.23 -11.15 -7.63
CA VAL A 71 -3.13 -10.53 -6.87
C VAL A 71 -2.16 -9.85 -7.83
N THR A 72 -1.67 -8.68 -7.48
CA THR A 72 -0.70 -7.92 -8.26
C THR A 72 0.44 -7.46 -7.36
N PHE A 73 1.66 -7.90 -7.70
CA PHE A 73 2.88 -7.56 -6.96
C PHE A 73 3.45 -6.24 -7.45
N SER A 74 2.86 -5.13 -7.00
CA SER A 74 3.33 -3.78 -7.28
C SER A 74 2.95 -2.87 -6.12
N LYS A 75 3.73 -1.81 -5.88
CA LYS A 75 3.34 -0.72 -4.96
C LYS A 75 2.19 0.11 -5.54
N PHE A 76 2.11 0.16 -6.87
CA PHE A 76 1.12 0.93 -7.60
C PHE A 76 0.09 0.02 -8.25
N LEU A 77 -1.17 0.42 -8.17
CA LEU A 77 -2.27 -0.25 -8.84
C LEU A 77 -3.01 0.71 -9.77
N GLN A 78 -2.97 0.42 -11.07
CA GLN A 78 -3.76 1.15 -12.06
C GLN A 78 -5.18 0.57 -12.16
N LEU A 79 -6.17 1.45 -12.06
CA LEU A 79 -7.59 1.16 -12.09
C LEU A 79 -8.26 1.87 -13.27
N LYS A 80 -9.28 1.22 -13.83
CA LYS A 80 -10.20 1.84 -14.79
C LYS A 80 -11.33 2.52 -14.02
N LYS A 81 -11.75 3.72 -14.47
CA LYS A 81 -12.77 4.57 -13.81
C LYS A 81 -14.10 3.88 -13.46
N LYS A 82 -14.49 2.83 -14.18
CA LYS A 82 -15.82 2.20 -14.11
C LYS A 82 -15.97 1.12 -13.03
N ILE A 83 -14.88 0.73 -12.35
CA ILE A 83 -14.89 -0.47 -11.50
C ILE A 83 -14.97 -0.08 -10.03
N VAL A 84 -16.17 -0.17 -9.46
CA VAL A 84 -16.40 -0.09 -8.01
C VAL A 84 -16.10 -1.45 -7.40
N GLU A 85 -14.91 -1.59 -6.82
CA GLU A 85 -14.44 -2.81 -6.15
C GLU A 85 -13.68 -2.45 -4.88
N LEU A 86 -13.64 -3.38 -3.93
CA LEU A 86 -12.85 -3.26 -2.71
C LEU A 86 -11.43 -3.78 -2.96
N TYR A 87 -10.44 -2.90 -2.84
CA TYR A 87 -9.03 -3.25 -3.04
C TYR A 87 -8.33 -3.39 -1.70
N TYR A 88 -7.47 -4.41 -1.57
CA TYR A 88 -6.65 -4.59 -0.37
C TYR A 88 -5.19 -4.30 -0.67
N CYS A 89 -4.59 -3.37 0.07
CA CYS A 89 -3.13 -3.28 0.14
C CYS A 89 -2.64 -4.22 1.23
N ILE A 90 -1.63 -5.04 0.91
CA ILE A 90 -1.05 -6.01 1.83
C ILE A 90 0.46 -5.74 1.96
N ALA A 91 0.96 -5.75 3.20
CA ALA A 91 2.38 -5.63 3.50
C ALA A 91 2.88 -6.80 4.35
N GLU A 92 4.00 -7.39 3.94
CA GLU A 92 4.62 -8.55 4.57
C GLU A 92 6.14 -8.46 4.55
N ASN A 93 6.80 -8.70 5.67
CA ASN A 93 8.28 -8.73 5.76
C ASN A 93 8.83 -10.04 6.35
N GLY A 94 7.99 -11.07 6.47
CA GLY A 94 8.34 -12.35 7.11
C GLY A 94 8.52 -12.28 8.62
N ILE A 95 8.25 -11.12 9.25
CA ILE A 95 8.35 -10.92 10.70
C ILE A 95 6.97 -10.53 11.23
N GLY A 96 6.41 -11.41 12.07
CA GLY A 96 5.07 -11.23 12.62
C GLY A 96 3.96 -11.51 11.60
N ARG A 97 2.80 -10.89 11.82
CA ARG A 97 1.64 -11.07 10.93
C ARG A 97 1.71 -10.09 9.77
N ARG A 98 1.33 -10.55 8.58
CA ARG A 98 1.04 -9.64 7.46
C ARG A 98 -0.11 -8.71 7.85
N ILE A 99 -0.06 -7.49 7.35
CA ILE A 99 -1.12 -6.50 7.55
C ILE A 99 -1.82 -6.22 6.22
N SER A 100 -3.11 -5.95 6.30
CA SER A 100 -3.93 -5.62 5.15
C SER A 100 -4.94 -4.55 5.50
N ILE A 101 -5.13 -3.61 4.59
CA ILE A 101 -6.12 -2.54 4.72
C ILE A 101 -7.02 -2.53 3.50
N ALA A 102 -8.27 -2.18 3.71
CA ALA A 102 -9.20 -1.89 2.62
C ALA A 102 -8.96 -0.46 2.11
N VAL A 103 -8.92 -0.33 0.79
CA VAL A 103 -8.88 0.97 0.12
C VAL A 103 -10.14 1.05 -0.73
N GLU A 104 -11.05 1.92 -0.29
CA GLU A 104 -12.27 2.22 -1.02
C GLU A 104 -11.96 3.21 -2.14
N PHE A 105 -12.38 2.85 -3.35
CA PHE A 105 -12.30 3.73 -4.50
C PHE A 105 -13.73 3.94 -5.06
N PRO A 106 -14.35 5.12 -4.81
CA PRO A 106 -15.65 5.42 -5.38
C PRO A 106 -15.54 5.65 -6.90
N PRO A 107 -16.60 5.36 -7.67
CA PRO A 107 -16.59 5.63 -9.11
C PRO A 107 -16.42 7.12 -9.37
N ILE A 108 -15.65 7.48 -10.41
CA ILE A 108 -15.53 8.89 -10.82
C ILE A 108 -16.76 9.24 -11.65
N LEU A 109 -17.65 10.05 -11.10
CA LEU A 109 -18.79 10.63 -11.84
C LEU A 109 -18.25 11.52 -12.95
N THR A 110 -18.56 11.17 -14.19
CA THR A 110 -18.22 12.00 -15.35
C THR A 110 -19.51 12.59 -15.91
N ALA A 111 -19.78 13.87 -15.59
CA ALA A 111 -20.87 14.61 -16.21
C ALA A 111 -20.41 15.09 -17.60
N LEU A 112 -21.08 14.59 -18.65
CA LEU A 112 -20.78 14.99 -20.04
C LEU A 112 -21.27 16.40 -20.36
N GLN A 113 -22.31 16.86 -19.67
CA GLN A 113 -22.91 18.19 -19.84
C GLN A 113 -22.85 18.93 -18.50
N THR A 114 -22.04 19.98 -18.43
CA THR A 114 -21.95 20.86 -17.24
C THR A 114 -22.91 22.03 -17.32
N SER A 115 -23.41 22.36 -18.51
CA SER A 115 -24.50 23.31 -18.74
C SER A 115 -25.37 22.84 -19.91
N VAL A 116 -26.69 22.98 -19.76
CA VAL A 116 -27.67 22.67 -20.81
C VAL A 116 -28.60 23.86 -20.94
N GLY A 117 -28.60 24.48 -22.12
CA GLY A 117 -29.54 25.54 -22.48
C GLY A 117 -30.83 24.95 -23.03
N GLN A 118 -31.97 25.52 -22.65
CA GLN A 118 -33.29 25.02 -22.98
C GLN A 118 -34.27 26.19 -23.21
N VAL A 119 -35.29 25.98 -24.04
CA VAL A 119 -36.37 26.94 -24.28
C VAL A 119 -37.47 26.81 -23.22
N VAL A 120 -38.12 27.92 -22.86
CA VAL A 120 -39.28 27.94 -21.94
C VAL A 120 -40.35 26.95 -22.43
N ASN A 121 -40.86 26.11 -21.51
CA ASN A 121 -41.87 25.07 -21.73
C ASN A 121 -41.45 23.86 -22.58
N TYR A 122 -40.16 23.54 -22.67
CA TYR A 122 -39.66 22.30 -23.29
C TYR A 122 -38.91 21.42 -22.29
N ASP A 123 -38.91 20.10 -22.50
CA ASP A 123 -38.21 19.11 -21.66
C ASP A 123 -36.72 18.97 -21.99
N ALA A 124 -35.85 19.05 -20.98
CA ALA A 124 -34.40 18.82 -21.12
C ALA A 124 -34.02 17.47 -20.51
N TYR A 125 -33.15 16.71 -21.19
CA TYR A 125 -32.65 15.43 -20.71
C TYR A 125 -31.17 15.54 -20.33
N LEU A 126 -30.87 15.38 -19.04
CA LEU A 126 -29.51 15.35 -18.52
C LEU A 126 -29.03 13.89 -18.41
N LEU A 127 -27.89 13.58 -19.02
CA LEU A 127 -27.28 12.26 -18.97
C LEU A 127 -26.07 12.27 -18.04
N CYS A 128 -26.19 11.55 -16.93
CA CYS A 128 -25.06 11.22 -16.06
C CYS A 128 -24.63 9.77 -16.33
N ARG A 129 -23.32 9.52 -16.42
CA ARG A 129 -22.76 8.17 -16.55
C ARG A 129 -21.82 7.89 -15.37
N ILE A 130 -22.00 6.68 -14.82
CA ILE A 130 -21.13 6.08 -13.80
C ILE A 130 -20.10 5.19 -14.50
#